data_AF-A0A6N7Y371-F1
#
_entry.id   AF-A0A6N7Y371-F1
#
_cell.length_a   1.000
_cell.length_b   1.000
_cell.length_c   1.000
_cell.angle_alpha   90.00
_cell.angle_beta   90.00
_cell.angle_gamma   90.00
#
_symmetry.space_group_name_H-M   'P 1'
#
loop_
_entity.id
_entity.type
_entity.pdbx_description
1 polymer ?
#
loop_
_entity_poly.entity_id
_entity_poly.type
_entity_poly.pdbx_seq_one_letter_code
_entity_poly.pdbx_strand_id
1 'polypeptide(L)' 'MPGPPDDALLSPPEVAAWLDVDEAWVARAIAREDLPVMGFRSCGTPVVAVGEVRAWLRRPDPHGDET' A
#
# COMPACT_ATOMS: atom_id res chain seq x y z
N MET A 1 16.56 9.15 1.46
CA MET A 1 16.89 7.74 1.78
C MET A 1 16.35 6.87 0.66
N PRO A 2 17.06 5.84 0.17
CA PRO A 2 16.45 4.88 -0.75
C PRO A 2 15.27 4.21 -0.03
N GLY A 3 14.11 4.15 -0.70
CA GLY A 3 12.93 3.47 -0.16
C GLY A 3 13.18 1.98 0.06
N PRO A 4 12.26 1.28 0.76
CA PRO A 4 12.37 -0.15 0.98
C PRO A 4 12.44 -0.92 -0.35
N PRO A 5 13.09 -2.11 -0.37
CA PRO A 5 13.18 -2.95 -1.56
C PRO A 5 11.79 -3.49 -1.94
N ASP A 6 11.57 -3.80 -3.22
CA ASP A 6 10.25 -4.20 -3.73
C ASP A 6 9.68 -5.48 -3.08
N ASP A 7 10.55 -6.42 -2.68
CA ASP A 7 10.17 -7.65 -1.96
C ASP A 7 9.88 -7.42 -0.46
N ALA A 8 10.07 -6.21 0.07
CA ALA A 8 9.73 -5.93 1.45
C ALA A 8 8.21 -6.01 1.68
N LEU A 9 7.81 -6.72 2.71
CA LEU A 9 6.42 -6.84 3.15
C LEU A 9 6.12 -5.83 4.25
N LEU A 10 5.28 -4.86 3.94
CA LEU A 10 4.90 -3.78 4.86
C LEU A 10 3.43 -3.92 5.29
N SER A 11 3.16 -3.58 6.55
CA SER A 11 1.82 -3.40 7.07
C SER A 11 1.25 -2.02 6.67
N PRO A 12 -0.07 -1.82 6.69
CA PRO A 12 -0.71 -0.53 6.38
C PRO A 12 -0.07 0.69 7.06
N PRO A 13 0.22 0.69 8.39
CA PRO A 13 0.91 1.81 9.03
C PRO A 13 2.33 2.07 8.48
N GLU A 14 3.04 1.02 8.08
CA GLU A 14 4.40 1.14 7.53
C GLU A 14 4.36 1.72 6.11
N VAL A 15 3.37 1.33 5.30
CA VAL A 15 3.13 1.92 3.98
C VAL A 15 2.73 3.39 4.10
N ALA A 16 1.82 3.71 5.02
CA ALA A 16 1.40 5.07 5.31
C ALA A 16 2.56 5.97 5.72
N ALA A 17 3.40 5.51 6.65
CA ALA A 17 4.60 6.24 7.06
C ALA A 17 5.63 6.39 5.93
N TRP A 18 5.75 5.40 5.06
CA TRP A 18 6.67 5.46 3.92
C TRP A 18 6.21 6.46 2.85
N LEU A 19 4.90 6.52 2.59
CA LEU A 19 4.31 7.41 1.59
C LEU A 19 3.94 8.79 2.14
N ASP A 20 4.06 9.01 3.45
CA ASP A 20 3.60 10.21 4.15
C ASP A 20 2.10 10.49 3.91
N VAL A 21 1.28 9.44 4.07
CA VAL A 21 -0.18 9.49 3.89
C VAL A 21 -0.91 8.90 5.09
N ASP A 22 -2.23 9.11 5.14
CA ASP A 22 -3.08 8.50 6.16
C ASP A 22 -3.16 6.97 6.05
N GLU A 23 -3.07 6.28 7.19
CA GLU A 23 -3.30 4.83 7.27
C GLU A 23 -4.68 4.44 6.72
N ALA A 24 -5.69 5.27 6.96
CA ALA A 24 -7.04 5.04 6.47
C ALA A 24 -7.10 5.03 4.92
N TRP A 25 -6.23 5.77 4.24
CA TRP A 25 -6.16 5.77 2.79
C TRP A 25 -5.62 4.43 2.27
N VAL A 26 -4.54 3.92 2.90
CA VAL A 26 -4.00 2.58 2.58
C VAL A 26 -5.01 1.49 2.89
N ALA A 27 -5.70 1.57 4.02
CA ALA A 27 -6.74 0.62 4.40
C ALA A 27 -7.91 0.61 3.40
N ARG A 28 -8.30 1.77 2.87
CA ARG A 28 -9.32 1.88 1.81
C ARG A 28 -8.87 1.24 0.51
N ALA A 29 -7.61 1.44 0.11
CA ALA A 29 -7.06 0.81 -1.09
C ALA A 29 -7.03 -0.73 -0.98
N ILE A 30 -6.69 -1.26 0.20
CA ILE A 30 -6.79 -2.71 0.48
C ILE A 30 -8.25 -3.17 0.44
N ALA A 31 -9.17 -2.43 1.08
CA ALA A 31 -10.59 -2.79 1.12
C ALA A 31 -11.27 -2.74 -0.26
N ARG A 32 -10.73 -1.96 -1.20
CA ARG A 32 -11.18 -1.90 -2.60
C ARG A 32 -10.53 -2.96 -3.49
N GLU A 33 -9.67 -3.81 -2.93
CA GLU A 33 -8.90 -4.82 -3.67
C GLU A 33 -7.95 -4.22 -4.73
N ASP A 34 -7.66 -2.90 -4.62
CA ASP A 34 -6.70 -2.19 -5.48
C ASP A 34 -5.24 -2.56 -5.12
N LEU A 35 -5.01 -2.88 -3.83
CA LEU A 35 -3.73 -3.30 -3.29
C LEU A 35 -3.76 -4.78 -2.87
N PRO A 36 -2.99 -5.66 -3.53
CA PRO A 36 -2.99 -7.08 -3.22
C PRO A 36 -2.28 -7.37 -1.89
N VAL A 37 -2.99 -8.09 -1.02
CA VAL A 37 -2.50 -8.56 0.27
C VAL A 37 -1.72 -9.86 0.07
N MET A 38 -0.44 -9.86 0.43
CA MET A 38 0.45 -11.02 0.33
C MET A 38 0.24 -12.03 1.46
N GLY A 39 -0.38 -11.58 2.55
CA GLY A 39 -0.70 -12.43 3.68
C GLY A 39 -1.06 -11.59 4.90
N PHE A 40 -1.02 -12.24 6.06
CA PHE A 40 -1.32 -11.60 7.33
C PHE A 40 -0.18 -11.87 8.31
N ARG A 41 0.20 -10.86 9.09
CA ARG A 41 1.05 -11.06 10.27
C ARG A 41 0.30 -11.91 11.29
N SER A 42 1.04 -12.47 12.26
CA SER A 42 0.46 -13.29 13.33
C SER A 42 -0.63 -12.59 14.16
N CYS A 43 -0.67 -11.26 14.17
CA CYS A 43 -1.71 -10.46 14.81
C CYS A 43 -2.96 -10.21 13.92
N GLY A 44 -3.02 -10.78 12.72
CA GLY A 44 -4.11 -10.58 11.77
C GLY A 44 -4.01 -9.30 10.92
N THR A 45 -2.90 -8.56 11.02
CA THR A 45 -2.67 -7.36 10.19
C THR A 45 -2.28 -7.78 8.76
N PRO A 46 -2.96 -7.27 7.72
CA PRO A 46 -2.56 -7.57 6.34
C PRO A 46 -1.16 -7.05 6.04
N VAL A 47 -0.45 -7.71 5.14
CA VAL A 47 0.83 -7.25 4.60
C VAL A 47 0.77 -7.15 3.09
N VAL A 48 1.40 -6.12 2.54
CA VAL A 48 1.50 -5.86 1.11
C VAL A 48 2.98 -5.76 0.72
N ALA A 49 3.31 -6.20 -0.49
CA ALA A 49 4.66 -6.04 -1.01
C ALA A 49 4.88 -4.60 -1.50
N VAL A 50 6.06 -4.04 -1.24
CA VAL A 50 6.44 -2.70 -1.71
C VAL A 50 6.36 -2.60 -3.23
N GLY A 51 6.73 -3.66 -3.95
CA GLY A 51 6.64 -3.72 -5.40
C GLY A 51 5.22 -3.50 -5.92
N GLU A 52 4.22 -4.07 -5.23
CA GLU A 52 2.81 -3.89 -5.55
C GLU A 52 2.33 -2.48 -5.24
N VAL A 53 2.76 -1.91 -4.10
CA VAL A 53 2.47 -0.50 -3.77
C VAL A 53 3.05 0.44 -4.82
N ARG A 54 4.28 0.21 -5.29
CA ARG A 54 4.88 1.00 -6.37
C ARG A 54 4.23 0.78 -7.73
N ALA A 55 3.78 -0.44 -8.02
CA ALA A 55 3.05 -0.74 -9.25
C ALA A 55 1.69 -0.03 -9.23
N TRP A 56 1.01 -0.04 -8.08
CA TRP A 56 -0.25 0.65 -7.86
C TRP A 56 -0.10 2.17 -7.97
N LEU A 57 0.90 2.78 -7.32
CA LEU A 57 1.19 4.22 -7.47
C LEU A 57 1.57 4.63 -8.91
N ARG A 58 2.10 3.70 -9.70
CA ARG A 58 2.41 3.91 -11.12
C ARG A 58 1.21 3.69 -12.04
N ARG A 59 0.12 3.06 -11.57
CA ARG A 59 -1.09 2.99 -12.37
C ARG A 59 -1.64 4.41 -12.50
N PRO A 60 -1.89 4.89 -13.73
CA PRO A 60 -2.66 6.11 -13.90
C PRO A 60 -4.05 5.83 -13.31
N ASP A 61 -4.36 6.50 -12.21
CA ASP A 61 -5.66 6.36 -11.56
C ASP A 61 -6.73 6.86 -12.54
N PRO A 62 -7.66 6.01 -13.03
CA PRO A 62 -8.73 6.46 -13.91
C PRO A 62 -9.73 7.37 -13.16
N HIS A 63 -9.59 7.50 -11.84
CA HIS A 63 -10.39 8.37 -10.98
C HIS A 63 -9.60 9.57 -10.43
N GLY A 64 -8.38 9.81 -10.95
CA GLY A 64 -7.55 10.94 -10.58
C GLY A 64 -7.95 12.22 -11.31
N ASP A 65 -9.17 12.72 -11.13
CA ASP A 65 -9.50 14.15 -11.21
C ASP A 65 -10.94 14.37 -10.71
N GLU A 66 -11.07 14.76 -9.44
CA GLU A 66 -12.18 15.60 -9.02
C GLU A 66 -11.55 16.82 -8.35
N THR A 67 -11.15 17.81 -9.16
CA THR A 67 -10.90 19.19 -8.70
C THR A 67 -11.92 20.16 -9.27
#